data_AF-A0A0N0RZ94-F1
#
_entry.id   AF-A0A0N0RZ94-F1
#
_cell.length_a   1.000
_cell.length_b   1.000
_cell.length_c   1.000
_cell.angle_alpha   90.00
_cell.angle_beta   90.00
_cell.angle_gamma   90.00
#
_symmetry.space_group_name_H-M   'P 1'
#
loop_
_entity.id
_entity.type
_entity.pdbx_description
1 polymer ?
#
loop_
_entity_poly.entity_id
_entity_poly.type
_entity_poly.pdbx_seq_one_letter_code
_entity_poly.pdbx_strand_id
1 'polypeptide(L)'
;MEYDLESDGQTWTQTVTNGETGTVLSTYSHESGPYMRGYGTGTECNDNCWGTIAAQKYLNTVITLASADTAFGSTISSAGGATYTEVTSSEGGKVWTIKEIDIPSMH
;
A
#
# COMPACT_ATOMS: atom_id res chain seq x y z
N MET A 1 -1.39 -2.72 -7.60
CA MET A 1 -1.04 -1.29 -7.61
C MET A 1 0.38 -1.20 -7.14
N GLU A 2 1.22 -0.50 -7.88
CA GLU A 2 2.66 -0.43 -7.68
C GLU A 2 3.07 1.04 -7.57
N TYR A 3 4.08 1.32 -6.75
CA TYR A 3 4.65 2.64 -6.54
C TYR A 3 6.17 2.52 -6.60
N ASP A 4 6.76 3.15 -7.61
CA ASP A 4 8.21 3.08 -7.84
C ASP A 4 8.83 4.47 -7.79
N LEU A 5 9.98 4.57 -7.13
CA LEU A 5 10.83 5.75 -7.18
C LEU A 5 11.64 5.71 -8.48
N GLU A 6 11.45 6.72 -9.31
CA GLU A 6 12.12 6.84 -10.58
C GLU A 6 13.63 7.07 -10.42
N SER A 7 14.37 6.87 -11.51
CA SER A 7 15.83 7.00 -11.54
C SER A 7 16.36 8.39 -11.20
N ASP A 8 15.52 9.43 -11.25
CA ASP A 8 15.87 10.79 -10.81
C ASP A 8 15.93 10.93 -9.27
N GLY A 9 15.46 9.91 -8.53
CA GLY A 9 15.40 9.89 -7.09
C GLY A 9 14.40 10.89 -6.49
N GLN A 10 13.49 11.42 -7.29
CA GLN A 10 12.57 12.50 -6.90
C GLN A 10 11.12 12.20 -7.28
N THR A 11 10.90 11.55 -8.43
CA THR A 11 9.59 11.28 -8.98
C THR A 11 9.11 9.90 -8.54
N TRP A 12 7.87 9.82 -8.08
CA TRP A 12 7.19 8.54 -7.83
C TRP A 12 6.16 8.30 -8.91
N THR A 13 6.16 7.11 -9.48
CA THR A 13 5.13 6.65 -10.43
C THR A 13 4.27 5.60 -9.77
N GLN A 14 2.96 5.86 -9.74
CA GLN A 14 1.96 4.86 -9.41
C GLN A 14 1.47 4.21 -10.71
N THR A 15 1.46 2.87 -10.73
CA THR A 15 0.85 2.07 -11.81
C THR A 15 -0.30 1.22 -11.26
N VAL A 16 -1.47 1.34 -11.89
CA VAL A 16 -2.64 0.50 -11.58
C VAL A 16 -2.90 -0.43 -12.73
N THR A 17 -2.90 -1.73 -12.44
CA THR A 17 -3.09 -2.80 -13.41
C THR A 17 -4.31 -3.61 -13.01
N ASN A 18 -5.12 -4.00 -14.00
CA ASN A 18 -6.16 -4.99 -13.79
C ASN A 18 -5.52 -6.32 -13.41
N GLY A 19 -5.83 -6.84 -12.22
CA GLY A 19 -5.21 -8.05 -11.69
C GLY A 19 -5.53 -9.34 -12.46
N GLU A 20 -6.60 -9.36 -13.25
CA GLU A 20 -6.98 -10.54 -14.05
C GLU A 20 -6.40 -10.48 -15.46
N THR A 21 -6.46 -9.31 -16.10
CA THR A 21 -6.07 -9.18 -17.52
C THR A 21 -4.63 -8.69 -17.70
N GLY A 22 -4.00 -8.16 -16.66
CA GLY A 22 -2.67 -7.51 -16.75
C GLY A 22 -2.68 -6.18 -17.50
N THR A 23 -3.85 -5.64 -17.86
CA THR A 23 -3.95 -4.37 -18.57
C THR A 23 -3.70 -3.20 -17.63
N VAL A 24 -2.81 -2.29 -18.01
CA VAL A 24 -2.62 -1.01 -17.29
C VAL A 24 -3.88 -0.18 -17.44
N LEU A 25 -4.48 0.18 -16.30
CA LEU A 25 -5.69 0.99 -16.21
C LEU A 25 -5.35 2.48 -16.06
N SER A 26 -4.32 2.79 -15.29
CA SER A 26 -3.85 4.15 -15.09
C SER A 26 -2.40 4.21 -14.64
N THR A 27 -1.77 5.34 -14.92
CA THR A 27 -0.45 5.73 -14.42
C THR A 27 -0.51 7.17 -13.93
N TYR A 28 0.13 7.45 -12.80
CA TYR A 28 0.25 8.80 -12.27
C TYR A 28 1.67 9.02 -11.74
N SER A 29 2.35 10.06 -12.21
CA SER A 29 3.70 10.41 -11.78
C SER A 29 3.71 11.78 -11.13
N HIS A 30 4.41 11.91 -10.01
CA HIS A 30 4.50 13.16 -9.27
C HIS A 30 5.86 13.27 -8.57
N GLU A 31 6.49 14.45 -8.66
CA GLU A 31 7.73 14.75 -7.94
C GLU A 31 7.42 14.96 -6.45
N SER A 32 7.70 13.94 -5.63
CA SER A 32 7.42 13.92 -4.18
C SER A 32 8.70 13.81 -3.33
N GLY A 33 9.87 13.83 -3.97
CA GLY A 33 11.16 13.60 -3.34
C GLY A 33 11.42 12.14 -2.97
N PRO A 34 12.61 11.79 -2.48
CA PRO A 34 13.02 10.40 -2.25
C PRO A 34 12.37 9.77 -1.01
N TYR A 35 11.63 10.54 -0.22
CA TYR A 35 11.27 10.17 1.15
C TYR A 35 9.80 9.75 1.29
N MET A 36 9.44 8.57 0.78
CA MET A 36 8.26 7.85 1.30
C MET A 36 8.61 7.25 2.66
N ARG A 37 8.08 7.83 3.74
CA ARG A 37 8.38 7.42 5.12
C ARG A 37 7.38 6.41 5.70
N GLY A 38 6.36 6.06 4.93
CA GLY A 38 5.33 5.14 5.36
C GLY A 38 4.47 4.69 4.19
N TYR A 39 3.75 3.60 4.42
CA TYR A 39 2.74 3.07 3.53
C TYR A 39 1.45 2.90 4.35
N GLY A 40 0.33 3.28 3.75
CA GLY A 40 -0.98 3.13 4.36
C GLY A 40 -2.02 2.97 3.27
N THR A 41 -3.11 2.29 3.63
CA THR A 41 -4.28 2.16 2.78
C THR A 41 -5.54 2.32 3.63
N GLY A 42 -6.58 2.85 3.01
CA GLY A 42 -7.84 3.19 3.65
C GLY A 42 -8.93 3.31 2.60
N THR A 43 -10.18 3.13 3.02
CA THR A 43 -11.33 3.61 2.27
C THR A 43 -11.88 4.79 3.03
N GLU A 44 -11.94 5.95 2.37
CA GLU A 44 -12.44 7.17 2.95
C GLU A 44 -13.64 7.67 2.15
N CYS A 45 -14.58 8.28 2.85
CA CYS A 45 -15.79 8.85 2.28
C CYS A 45 -15.91 10.24 2.90
N ASN A 46 -15.75 11.29 2.10
CA ASN A 46 -15.90 12.67 2.57
C ASN A 46 -17.34 13.16 2.39
N ASP A 47 -17.85 13.93 3.35
CA ASP A 47 -19.21 14.49 3.34
C ASP A 47 -20.34 13.44 3.25
N ASN A 48 -21.43 13.75 2.52
CA ASN A 48 -22.62 12.90 2.36
C ASN A 48 -22.47 11.86 1.23
N CYS A 49 -21.35 11.13 1.18
CA CYS A 49 -21.20 10.03 0.24
C CYS A 49 -21.74 8.72 0.84
N TRP A 50 -22.16 7.82 -0.04
CA TRP A 50 -22.48 6.45 0.34
C TRP A 50 -21.20 5.62 0.24
N GLY A 51 -20.80 5.06 1.37
CA GLY A 51 -19.57 4.28 1.50
C GLY A 51 -19.55 3.03 0.62
N THR A 52 -18.44 2.27 0.69
CA THR A 52 -18.29 1.01 -0.04
C THR A 52 -19.29 -0.03 0.44
N ILE A 53 -20.01 -0.66 -0.49
CA ILE A 53 -20.92 -1.78 -0.20
C ILE A 53 -20.20 -3.12 0.03
N ALA A 54 -18.90 -3.18 -0.24
CA ALA A 54 -18.08 -4.37 -0.14
C ALA A 54 -16.72 -4.06 0.51
N ALA A 55 -16.21 -5.04 1.25
CA ALA A 55 -14.87 -4.97 1.82
C ALA A 55 -13.81 -4.80 0.72
N GLN A 56 -12.75 -4.05 1.03
CA GLN A 56 -11.59 -3.87 0.16
C GLN A 56 -10.45 -4.75 0.69
N LYS A 57 -9.87 -5.57 -0.20
CA LYS A 57 -8.79 -6.49 0.15
C LYS A 57 -7.51 -6.10 -0.58
N TYR A 58 -6.40 -6.03 0.16
CA TYR A 58 -5.06 -5.90 -0.40
C TYR A 58 -4.31 -7.18 -0.10
N LEU A 59 -3.96 -7.92 -1.15
CA LEU A 59 -3.36 -9.24 -1.05
C LEU A 59 -1.89 -9.17 -1.43
N ASN A 60 -1.05 -9.90 -0.70
CA ASN A 60 0.38 -10.04 -0.95
C ASN A 60 1.08 -8.68 -1.15
N THR A 61 0.80 -7.73 -0.25
CA THR A 61 1.44 -6.41 -0.29
C THR A 61 2.92 -6.57 0.03
N VAL A 62 3.79 -6.13 -0.88
CA VAL A 62 5.25 -6.13 -0.71
C VAL A 62 5.73 -4.70 -0.60
N ILE A 63 6.55 -4.43 0.42
CA ILE A 63 7.16 -3.13 0.66
C ILE A 63 8.68 -3.33 0.70
N THR A 64 9.38 -2.67 -0.21
CA THR A 64 10.85 -2.67 -0.26
C THR A 64 11.36 -1.32 0.24
N LEU A 65 12.03 -1.33 1.38
CA LEU A 65 12.63 -0.14 1.98
C LEU A 65 13.94 0.23 1.28
N ALA A 66 14.30 1.51 1.32
CA ALA A 66 15.58 1.99 0.79
C ALA A 66 16.79 1.32 1.48
N SER A 67 16.66 1.05 2.79
CA SER A 67 17.64 0.35 3.61
C SER A 67 16.93 -0.62 4.56
N ALA A 68 17.64 -1.64 5.03
CA ALA A 68 17.12 -2.58 6.02
C ALA A 68 16.70 -1.86 7.32
N ASP A 69 15.49 -2.16 7.80
CA ASP A 69 14.96 -1.70 9.07
C ASP A 69 14.10 -2.79 9.71
N THR A 70 14.64 -3.47 10.72
CA THR A 70 13.94 -4.55 11.42
C THR A 70 12.80 -4.04 12.31
N ALA A 71 12.76 -2.76 12.64
CA ALA A 71 11.71 -2.17 13.47
C ALA A 71 10.48 -1.75 12.67
N PHE A 72 10.57 -1.63 11.34
CA PHE A 72 9.48 -1.14 10.50
C PHE A 72 8.14 -1.88 10.74
N GLY A 73 8.14 -3.21 10.76
CA GLY A 73 6.92 -3.99 10.99
C GLY A 73 6.25 -3.75 12.35
N SER A 74 7.00 -3.26 13.35
CA SER A 74 6.43 -2.91 14.67
C SER A 74 5.66 -1.59 14.66
N THR A 75 5.75 -0.81 13.57
CA THR A 75 5.04 0.47 13.40
C THR A 75 3.63 0.30 12.86
N ILE A 76 3.25 -0.92 12.44
CA ILE A 76 1.93 -1.18 11.88
C ILE A 76 0.83 -0.85 12.90
N SER A 77 -0.22 -0.19 12.42
CA SER A 77 -1.42 0.10 13.19
C SER A 77 -2.64 -0.04 12.29
N SER A 78 -3.79 -0.32 12.88
CA SER A 78 -5.06 -0.37 12.16
C SER A 78 -6.17 0.33 12.94
N ALA A 79 -7.17 0.81 12.22
CA ALA A 79 -8.34 1.51 12.75
C ALA A 79 -9.56 1.21 11.87
N GLY A 80 -10.75 1.66 12.29
CA GLY A 80 -11.97 1.53 11.47
C GLY A 80 -12.40 0.08 11.19
N GLY A 81 -11.99 -0.87 12.03
CA GLY A 81 -12.28 -2.30 11.83
C GLY A 81 -11.36 -3.00 10.81
N ALA A 82 -10.38 -2.29 10.25
CA ALA A 82 -9.40 -2.92 9.35
C ALA A 82 -8.54 -3.95 10.09
N THR A 83 -8.26 -5.05 9.42
CA THR A 83 -7.42 -6.14 9.93
C THR A 83 -6.32 -6.47 8.93
N TYR A 84 -5.28 -7.16 9.39
CA TYR A 84 -4.21 -7.67 8.54
C TYR A 84 -3.69 -9.00 9.07
N THR A 85 -3.10 -9.81 8.19
CA THR A 85 -2.54 -11.11 8.55
C THR A 85 -1.12 -11.30 8.01
N GLU A 86 -0.35 -12.11 8.74
CA GLU A 86 0.97 -12.62 8.31
C GLU A 86 1.92 -11.52 7.82
N VAL A 87 2.34 -10.64 8.75
CA VAL A 87 3.42 -9.69 8.50
C VAL A 87 4.76 -10.41 8.65
N THR A 88 5.54 -10.42 7.57
CA THR A 88 6.86 -11.08 7.54
C THR A 88 7.91 -10.14 6.94
N SER A 89 9.18 -10.41 7.25
CA SER A 89 10.29 -9.68 6.66
C SER A 89 11.37 -10.62 6.14
N SER A 90 12.09 -10.12 5.14
CA SER A 90 13.28 -10.74 4.56
C SER A 90 14.36 -9.69 4.34
N GLU A 91 15.54 -10.12 3.87
CA GLU A 91 16.69 -9.25 3.61
C GLU A 91 17.07 -8.36 4.82
N GLY A 92 17.00 -8.94 6.02
CA GLY A 92 17.34 -8.23 7.26
C GLY A 92 16.35 -7.12 7.63
N GLY A 93 15.11 -7.16 7.15
CA GLY A 93 14.11 -6.11 7.38
C GLY A 93 14.08 -5.06 6.28
N LYS A 94 14.67 -5.33 5.11
CA LYS A 94 14.55 -4.45 3.95
C LYS A 94 13.26 -4.70 3.16
N VAL A 95 12.85 -5.95 3.03
CA VAL A 95 11.63 -6.34 2.33
C VAL A 95 10.61 -6.83 3.34
N TRP A 96 9.40 -6.29 3.28
CA TRP A 96 8.28 -6.63 4.14
C TRP A 96 7.13 -7.15 3.29
N THR A 97 6.44 -8.18 3.77
CA THR A 97 5.24 -8.73 3.13
C THR A 97 4.09 -8.77 4.12
N ILE A 98 2.92 -8.32 3.68
CA ILE A 98 1.65 -8.45 4.38
C ILE A 98 0.74 -9.28 3.48
N LYS A 99 0.35 -10.47 3.95
CA LYS A 99 -0.41 -11.42 3.12
C LYS A 99 -1.80 -10.92 2.77
N GLU A 100 -2.51 -10.39 3.75
CA GLU A 100 -3.84 -9.82 3.54
C GLU A 100 -4.01 -8.59 4.44
N ILE A 101 -4.55 -7.53 3.87
CA ILE A 101 -5.17 -6.41 4.57
C ILE A 101 -6.63 -6.41 4.17
N ASP A 102 -7.53 -6.46 5.15
CA ASP A 102 -8.98 -6.46 4.96
C ASP A 102 -9.56 -5.18 5.56
N ILE A 103 -10.18 -4.37 4.72
CA ILE A 103 -10.87 -3.14 5.10
C ILE A 103 -12.38 -3.39 4.95
N PRO A 104 -13.18 -3.28 6.03
CA PRO A 104 -14.60 -3.56 5.96
C PRO A 104 -15.35 -2.57 5.06
N SER A 105 -16.55 -2.96 4.63
CA SER A 105 -17.48 -2.05 3.95
C SER A 105 -17.82 -0.86 4.84
N MET A 106 -17.94 0.31 4.23
CA MET A 106 -18.41 1.52 4.91
C MET A 106 -19.94 1.53 4.91
N HIS A 107 -20.55 1.42 6.09
CA HIS A 107 -21.98 1.48 6.31
C HIS A 107 -22.45 2.89 6.68
#